data_AF-A0A968GDP9-F1
#
_entry.id   AF-A0A968GDP9-F1
#
_cell.length_a   1.000
_cell.length_b   1.000
_cell.length_c   1.000
_cell.angle_alpha   90.00
_cell.angle_beta   90.00
_cell.angle_gamma   90.00
#
_symmetry.space_group_name_H-M   'P 1'
#
loop_
_entity.id
_entity.type
_entity.pdbx_description
1 polymer ?
#
loop_
_entity_poly.entity_id
_entity_poly.type
_entity_poly.pdbx_seq_one_letter_code
_entity_poly.pdbx_strand_id
1 'polypeptide(L)'
;MVHAQTSNNTDTSSPPPRIFSTISLGMSYDAVIDALKTDPNFVFRGRPDVSMLDPLDRTIIEVRGSGFVYRGFFSFYQDTLFAITIVLNESWLDFFTVWQSLTQTYGQPTDLNPLRSIWEDDNTRLSLEQPAVLKYLDMQTFNLLLERTNTDKSTIERSREKFLEGL
;
A
#
# COMPACT_ATOMS: atom_id res chain seq x y z
N MET A 1 35.77 -25.75 -29.82
CA MET A 1 35.53 -25.96 -28.38
C MET A 1 34.88 -24.71 -27.83
N VAL A 2 33.58 -24.76 -27.59
CA VAL A 2 32.78 -23.67 -27.00
C VAL A 2 32.67 -23.98 -25.52
N HIS A 3 33.12 -23.08 -24.66
CA HIS A 3 32.66 -23.03 -23.27
C HIS A 3 32.18 -21.60 -23.03
N ALA A 4 30.86 -21.45 -23.08
CA ALA A 4 30.15 -20.26 -22.71
C ALA A 4 30.36 -19.99 -21.21
N GLN A 5 30.71 -18.77 -20.87
CA GLN A 5 30.66 -18.27 -19.50
C GLN A 5 29.20 -17.96 -19.19
N THR A 6 28.55 -18.84 -18.42
CA THR A 6 27.27 -18.55 -17.79
C THR A 6 27.52 -17.58 -16.65
N SER A 7 27.29 -16.29 -16.90
CA SER A 7 27.23 -15.26 -15.86
C SER A 7 26.01 -15.51 -14.98
N ASN A 8 26.20 -16.20 -13.86
CA ASN A 8 25.22 -16.22 -12.78
C ASN A 8 25.26 -14.86 -12.07
N ASN A 9 24.57 -13.86 -12.60
CA ASN A 9 24.19 -12.69 -11.83
C ASN A 9 23.12 -13.12 -10.83
N THR A 10 23.53 -13.42 -9.60
CA THR A 10 22.62 -13.35 -8.46
C THR A 10 22.31 -11.87 -8.23
N ASP A 11 21.24 -11.38 -8.85
CA ASP A 11 20.64 -10.09 -8.52
C ASP A 11 20.20 -10.14 -7.04
N THR A 12 21.01 -9.58 -6.14
CA THR A 12 20.65 -9.35 -4.74
C THR A 12 19.63 -8.21 -4.66
N SER A 13 18.39 -8.49 -5.04
CA SER A 13 17.23 -7.65 -4.74
C SER A 13 16.94 -7.73 -3.24
N SER A 14 16.84 -6.57 -2.57
CA SER A 14 16.40 -6.50 -1.18
C SER A 14 14.87 -6.56 -1.11
N PRO A 15 14.28 -7.20 -0.10
CA PRO A 15 12.83 -7.29 0.02
C PRO A 15 12.20 -5.90 0.11
N PRO A 16 10.98 -5.72 -0.44
CA PRO A 16 10.29 -4.44 -0.38
C PRO A 16 10.05 -4.01 1.08
N PRO A 17 10.16 -2.71 1.36
CA PRO A 17 10.05 -2.19 2.71
C PRO A 17 8.62 -2.34 3.24
N ARG A 18 8.50 -2.61 4.53
CA ARG A 18 7.22 -2.62 5.26
C ARG A 18 6.95 -1.35 6.06
N ILE A 19 7.84 -0.38 5.94
CA ILE A 19 7.89 0.82 6.76
C ILE A 19 8.00 2.07 5.89
N PHE A 20 7.26 3.10 6.26
CA PHE A 20 7.46 4.46 5.79
C PHE A 20 7.85 5.32 7.00
N SER A 21 9.06 5.91 6.97
CA SER A 21 9.60 6.67 8.10
C SER A 21 9.62 5.81 9.38
N THR A 22 8.77 6.10 10.38
CA THR A 22 8.64 5.30 11.62
C THR A 22 7.38 4.44 11.66
N ILE A 23 6.55 4.46 10.60
CA ILE A 23 5.24 3.80 10.58
C ILE A 23 5.32 2.51 9.76
N SER A 24 5.07 1.37 10.40
CA SER A 24 5.19 0.04 9.78
C SER A 24 3.85 -0.66 9.61
N LEU A 25 3.71 -1.44 8.53
CA LEU A 25 2.63 -2.41 8.40
C LEU A 25 2.61 -3.35 9.61
N GLY A 26 1.43 -3.65 10.14
CA GLY A 26 1.21 -4.44 11.35
C GLY A 26 1.07 -3.61 12.63
N MET A 27 1.33 -2.29 12.60
CA MET A 27 1.11 -1.44 13.77
C MET A 27 -0.38 -1.30 14.12
N SER A 28 -0.68 -1.23 15.42
CA SER A 28 -2.03 -0.92 15.93
C SER A 28 -2.45 0.51 15.57
N TYR A 29 -3.75 0.82 15.57
CA TYR A 29 -4.25 2.19 15.37
C TYR A 29 -3.57 3.21 16.29
N ASP A 30 -3.51 2.92 17.59
CA ASP A 30 -2.94 3.83 18.58
C ASP A 30 -1.43 4.05 18.37
N ALA A 31 -0.68 3.00 18.03
CA ALA A 31 0.74 3.12 17.71
C ALA A 31 1.00 4.01 16.48
N VAL A 32 0.15 3.92 15.45
CA VAL A 32 0.26 4.81 14.27
C VAL A 32 -0.04 6.25 14.64
N ILE A 33 -1.06 6.50 15.49
CA ILE A 33 -1.37 7.84 16.00
C ILE A 33 -0.16 8.42 16.76
N ASP A 34 0.51 7.63 17.58
CA ASP A 34 1.67 8.09 18.34
C ASP A 34 2.87 8.39 17.43
N ALA A 35 3.13 7.54 16.43
CA ALA A 35 4.16 7.80 15.42
C ALA A 35 3.87 9.10 14.62
N LEU A 36 2.62 9.31 14.21
CA LEU A 36 2.20 10.49 13.44
C LEU A 36 2.37 11.82 14.21
N LYS A 37 2.29 11.82 15.55
CA LYS A 37 2.51 13.03 16.36
C LYS A 37 3.96 13.53 16.27
N THR A 38 4.91 12.63 16.01
CA THR A 38 6.34 12.93 16.03
C THR A 38 7.00 12.92 14.67
N ASP A 39 6.33 12.38 13.65
CA ASP A 39 6.88 12.25 12.31
C ASP A 39 6.87 13.61 11.57
N PRO A 40 8.04 14.15 11.17
CA PRO A 40 8.12 15.46 10.54
C PRO A 40 7.45 15.51 9.15
N ASN A 41 7.21 14.37 8.50
CA ASN A 41 6.56 14.32 7.19
C ASN A 41 5.06 14.61 7.26
N PHE A 42 4.47 14.69 8.45
CA PHE A 42 3.03 14.85 8.63
C PHE A 42 2.68 16.00 9.57
N VAL A 43 1.55 16.65 9.27
CA VAL A 43 0.94 17.66 10.12
C VAL A 43 -0.28 17.04 10.80
N PHE A 44 -0.02 16.25 11.84
CA PHE A 44 -1.08 15.57 12.59
C PHE A 44 -1.73 16.51 13.61
N ARG A 45 -3.07 16.66 13.54
CA ARG A 45 -3.83 17.61 14.38
C ARG A 45 -4.76 16.94 15.42
N GLY A 46 -4.82 15.62 15.45
CA GLY A 46 -5.70 14.87 16.34
C GLY A 46 -6.45 13.75 15.61
N ARG A 47 -7.15 12.92 16.40
CA ARG A 47 -7.95 11.81 15.88
C ARG A 47 -9.13 12.37 15.06
N PRO A 48 -9.48 11.78 13.91
CA PRO A 48 -10.72 12.12 13.21
C PRO A 48 -11.94 11.75 14.07
N ASP A 49 -12.89 12.66 14.24
CA ASP A 49 -14.10 12.45 15.07
C ASP A 49 -15.18 11.57 14.39
N VAL A 50 -14.92 11.05 13.19
CA VAL A 50 -15.88 10.27 12.40
C VAL A 50 -15.30 8.95 11.95
N SER A 51 -15.79 7.84 12.53
CA SER A 51 -15.62 6.50 11.96
C SER A 51 -16.83 6.24 11.07
N MET A 52 -16.66 6.25 9.75
CA MET A 52 -17.67 5.63 8.90
C MET A 52 -17.61 4.11 9.14
N LEU A 53 -18.75 3.49 9.40
CA LEU A 53 -18.85 2.03 9.49
C LEU A 53 -18.61 1.46 8.08
N ASP A 54 -17.37 1.07 7.79
CA ASP A 54 -17.07 0.25 6.62
C ASP A 54 -17.62 -1.17 6.88
N PRO A 55 -18.39 -1.77 5.95
CA PRO A 55 -18.90 -3.14 6.09
C PRO A 55 -17.82 -4.20 6.39
N LEU A 56 -16.56 -3.89 6.09
CA LEU A 56 -15.40 -4.77 6.31
C LEU A 56 -14.60 -4.41 7.57
N ASP A 57 -15.16 -3.62 8.50
CA ASP A 57 -14.49 -3.14 9.72
C ASP A 57 -13.15 -2.44 9.42
N ARG A 58 -13.11 -1.69 8.31
CA ARG A 58 -11.94 -0.91 7.91
C ARG A 58 -12.01 0.48 8.51
N THR A 59 -10.87 0.95 9.00
CA THR A 59 -10.70 2.33 9.45
C THR A 59 -9.57 2.97 8.67
N ILE A 60 -9.68 4.26 8.36
CA ILE A 60 -8.63 4.99 7.65
C ILE A 60 -8.26 6.23 8.47
N ILE A 61 -6.97 6.43 8.69
CA ILE A 61 -6.44 7.73 9.13
C ILE A 61 -5.98 8.46 7.88
N GLU A 62 -6.56 9.63 7.63
CA GLU A 62 -6.07 10.59 6.64
C GLU A 62 -5.33 11.71 7.36
N VAL A 63 -4.11 12.03 6.90
CA VAL A 63 -3.29 13.09 7.49
C VAL A 63 -2.63 13.93 6.41
N ARG A 64 -2.60 15.25 6.63
CA ARG A 64 -1.90 16.18 5.74
C ARG A 64 -0.39 15.97 5.85
N GLY A 65 0.31 15.95 4.73
CA GLY A 65 1.76 15.88 4.68
C GLY A 65 2.45 17.24 4.85
N SER A 66 3.78 17.18 4.97
CA SER A 66 4.69 18.31 4.93
C SER A 66 5.85 18.01 3.96
N GLY A 67 6.43 19.06 3.37
CA GLY A 67 7.58 18.92 2.45
C GLY A 67 7.28 18.05 1.22
N PHE A 68 8.02 16.93 1.09
CA PHE A 68 7.89 15.97 -0.01
C PHE A 68 6.62 15.12 0.06
N VAL A 69 5.97 15.05 1.22
CA VAL A 69 4.69 14.35 1.37
C VAL A 69 3.56 15.37 1.25
N TYR A 70 2.64 15.13 0.33
CA TYR A 70 1.41 15.90 0.22
C TYR A 70 0.35 15.38 1.18
N ARG A 71 0.17 14.06 1.26
CA ARG A 71 -0.86 13.42 2.09
C ARG A 71 -0.52 11.96 2.39
N GLY A 72 -0.87 11.51 3.59
CA GLY A 72 -0.80 10.10 4.00
C GLY A 72 -2.17 9.52 4.28
N PHE A 73 -2.36 8.26 3.91
CA PHE A 73 -3.51 7.44 4.27
C PHE A 73 -3.02 6.14 4.89
N PHE A 74 -3.57 5.79 6.04
CA PHE A 74 -3.22 4.59 6.79
C PHE A 74 -4.49 3.78 7.02
N SER A 75 -4.59 2.61 6.38
CA SER A 75 -5.79 1.78 6.42
C SER A 75 -5.61 0.59 7.35
N PHE A 76 -6.58 0.40 8.21
CA PHE A 76 -6.60 -0.59 9.28
C PHE A 76 -7.68 -1.62 9.02
N TYR A 77 -7.42 -2.84 9.47
CA TYR A 77 -8.38 -3.92 9.54
C TYR A 77 -8.16 -4.65 10.87
N GLN A 78 -9.20 -4.78 11.69
CA GLN A 78 -9.10 -5.36 13.04
C GLN A 78 -7.95 -4.73 13.86
N ASP A 79 -7.96 -3.40 13.95
CA ASP A 79 -6.91 -2.58 14.61
C ASP A 79 -5.51 -2.66 14.00
N THR A 80 -5.29 -3.44 12.93
CA THR A 80 -3.96 -3.65 12.35
C THR A 80 -3.77 -2.86 11.05
N LEU A 81 -2.72 -2.04 10.96
CA LEU A 81 -2.34 -1.30 9.76
C LEU A 81 -1.93 -2.27 8.65
N PHE A 82 -2.70 -2.35 7.57
CA PHE A 82 -2.43 -3.25 6.45
C PHE A 82 -2.11 -2.53 5.14
N ALA A 83 -2.38 -1.22 5.06
CA ALA A 83 -2.01 -0.42 3.90
C ALA A 83 -1.53 0.98 4.30
N ILE A 84 -0.44 1.43 3.68
CA ILE A 84 0.05 2.81 3.75
C ILE A 84 0.00 3.37 2.33
N THR A 85 -0.62 4.53 2.14
CA THR A 85 -0.58 5.27 0.87
C THR A 85 -0.02 6.66 1.11
N ILE A 86 1.09 6.98 0.46
CA ILE A 86 1.76 8.28 0.53
C ILE A 86 1.63 8.95 -0.83
N VAL A 87 0.88 10.06 -0.87
CA VAL A 87 0.84 10.94 -2.02
C VAL A 87 1.99 11.93 -1.88
N LEU A 88 2.92 11.89 -2.82
CA LEU A 88 4.08 12.78 -2.82
C LEU A 88 3.72 14.14 -3.42
N ASN A 89 4.52 15.14 -3.08
CA ASN A 89 4.37 16.49 -3.61
C ASN A 89 5.10 16.60 -4.96
N GLU A 90 4.35 16.52 -6.06
CA GLU A 90 4.87 16.54 -7.43
C GLU A 90 5.64 17.81 -7.80
N SER A 91 5.43 18.92 -7.09
CA SER A 91 6.25 20.13 -7.30
C SER A 91 7.70 19.95 -6.83
N TRP A 92 7.99 18.89 -6.06
CA TRP A 92 9.28 18.65 -5.43
C TRP A 92 9.88 17.29 -5.80
N LEU A 93 9.04 16.30 -6.09
CA LEU A 93 9.48 14.94 -6.36
C LEU A 93 8.57 14.29 -7.42
N ASP A 94 9.13 14.07 -8.60
CA ASP A 94 8.42 13.45 -9.72
C ASP A 94 8.51 11.91 -9.69
N PHE A 95 7.60 11.26 -10.43
CA PHE A 95 7.53 9.81 -10.54
C PHE A 95 8.87 9.16 -10.91
N PHE A 96 9.58 9.70 -11.91
CA PHE A 96 10.77 9.05 -12.45
C PHE A 96 11.92 9.08 -11.43
N THR A 97 12.08 10.21 -10.72
CA THR A 97 13.06 10.32 -9.64
C THR A 97 12.81 9.28 -8.53
N VAL A 98 11.56 9.11 -8.11
CA VAL A 98 11.20 8.09 -7.10
C VAL A 98 11.44 6.69 -7.64
N TRP A 99 11.01 6.42 -8.87
CA TRP A 99 11.15 5.14 -9.53
C TRP A 99 12.63 4.72 -9.63
N GLN A 100 13.51 5.64 -10.02
CA GLN A 100 14.94 5.40 -10.11
C GLN A 100 15.54 5.08 -8.73
N SER A 101 15.14 5.83 -7.70
CA SER A 101 15.60 5.60 -6.32
C SER A 101 15.15 4.23 -5.77
N LEU A 102 13.89 3.85 -6.01
CA LEU A 102 13.37 2.54 -5.63
C LEU A 102 14.08 1.42 -6.38
N THR A 103 14.29 1.57 -7.69
CA THR A 103 14.97 0.56 -8.52
C THR A 103 16.42 0.37 -8.09
N GLN A 104 17.11 1.45 -7.72
CA GLN A 104 18.47 1.38 -7.19
C GLN A 104 18.53 0.65 -5.84
N THR A 105 17.47 0.76 -5.02
CA THR A 105 17.44 0.20 -3.66
C THR A 105 16.97 -1.26 -3.64
N TYR A 106 15.90 -1.58 -4.39
CA TYR A 106 15.20 -2.86 -4.34
C TYR A 106 15.39 -3.71 -5.60
N GLY A 107 16.11 -3.20 -6.61
CA GLY A 107 16.27 -3.86 -7.90
C GLY A 107 15.10 -3.59 -8.85
N GLN A 108 15.01 -4.37 -9.93
CA GLN A 108 13.94 -4.21 -10.91
C GLN A 108 12.56 -4.56 -10.31
N PRO A 109 11.49 -3.84 -10.69
CA PRO A 109 10.14 -4.18 -10.26
C PRO A 109 9.71 -5.56 -10.80
N THR A 110 8.87 -6.26 -10.03
CA THR A 110 8.26 -7.54 -10.41
C THR A 110 7.14 -7.37 -11.45
N ASP A 111 6.47 -6.21 -11.46
CA ASP A 111 5.51 -5.80 -12.51
C ASP A 111 5.74 -4.33 -12.87
N LEU A 112 5.74 -4.03 -14.16
CA LEU A 112 5.94 -2.67 -14.67
C LEU A 112 5.00 -2.43 -15.85
N ASN A 113 4.24 -1.33 -15.76
CA ASN A 113 3.50 -0.79 -16.87
C ASN A 113 3.56 0.76 -16.85
N PRO A 114 3.04 1.45 -17.87
CA PRO A 114 3.15 2.91 -17.93
C PRO A 114 2.55 3.66 -16.74
N LEU A 115 1.59 3.06 -16.01
CA LEU A 115 0.89 3.71 -14.91
C LEU A 115 1.47 3.35 -13.53
N ARG A 116 2.21 2.25 -13.41
CA ARG A 116 2.74 1.78 -12.13
C ARG A 116 3.94 0.85 -12.22
N SER A 117 4.73 0.83 -11.16
CA SER A 117 5.77 -0.17 -10.90
C SER A 117 5.51 -0.86 -9.56
N ILE A 118 5.78 -2.15 -9.48
CA ILE A 118 5.52 -2.97 -8.30
C ILE A 118 6.79 -3.71 -7.91
N TRP A 119 7.12 -3.69 -6.62
CA TRP A 119 8.09 -4.57 -5.97
C TRP A 119 7.33 -5.39 -4.95
N GLU A 120 7.41 -6.71 -5.03
CA GLU A 120 6.57 -7.59 -4.23
C GLU A 120 7.30 -8.87 -3.83
N ASP A 121 7.05 -9.29 -2.60
CA ASP A 121 7.33 -10.63 -2.09
C ASP A 121 6.05 -11.24 -1.47
N ASP A 122 6.18 -12.40 -0.83
CA ASP A 122 5.05 -13.12 -0.21
C ASP A 122 4.33 -12.31 0.89
N ASN A 123 4.98 -11.32 1.49
CA ASN A 123 4.48 -10.57 2.63
C ASN A 123 4.08 -9.14 2.26
N THR A 124 4.73 -8.53 1.28
CA THR A 124 4.66 -7.08 1.05
C THR A 124 4.69 -6.73 -0.41
N ARG A 125 3.76 -5.83 -0.77
CA ARG A 125 3.78 -5.13 -2.06
C ARG A 125 4.06 -3.65 -1.83
N LEU A 126 5.15 -3.17 -2.40
CA LEU A 126 5.42 -1.76 -2.63
C LEU A 126 5.03 -1.42 -4.06
N SER A 127 4.15 -0.44 -4.27
CA SER A 127 3.89 0.11 -5.60
C SER A 127 4.19 1.60 -5.67
N LEU A 128 4.70 2.03 -6.82
CA LEU A 128 4.77 3.42 -7.22
C LEU A 128 3.81 3.62 -8.39
N GLU A 129 2.81 4.47 -8.22
CA GLU A 129 1.75 4.73 -9.19
C GLU A 129 1.82 6.19 -9.66
N GLN A 130 1.47 6.43 -10.93
CA GLN A 130 1.30 7.79 -11.42
C GLN A 130 0.13 8.48 -10.68
N PRO A 131 0.25 9.78 -10.39
CA PRO A 131 1.35 10.66 -10.77
C PRO A 131 2.60 10.63 -9.85
N ALA A 132 2.48 10.35 -8.55
CA ALA A 132 3.61 10.09 -7.64
C ALA A 132 3.11 9.52 -6.30
N VAL A 133 2.47 8.35 -6.35
CA VAL A 133 1.84 7.73 -5.18
C VAL A 133 2.59 6.47 -4.80
N LEU A 134 3.14 6.43 -3.58
CA LEU A 134 3.72 5.23 -2.99
C LEU A 134 2.66 4.48 -2.20
N LYS A 135 2.56 3.16 -2.39
CA LYS A 135 1.69 2.30 -1.59
C LYS A 135 2.45 1.11 -1.04
N TYR A 136 2.18 0.79 0.21
CA TYR A 136 2.70 -0.37 0.92
C TYR A 136 1.49 -1.22 1.32
N LEU A 137 1.51 -2.50 1.00
CA LEU A 137 0.42 -3.43 1.32
C LEU A 137 0.95 -4.66 2.03
N ASP A 138 0.26 -5.05 3.09
CA ASP A 138 0.40 -6.37 3.70
C ASP A 138 -0.37 -7.39 2.86
N MET A 139 0.36 -8.30 2.21
CA MET A 139 -0.23 -9.22 1.24
C MET A 139 -1.16 -10.25 1.87
N GLN A 140 -0.90 -10.68 3.11
CA GLN A 140 -1.74 -11.63 3.82
C GLN A 140 -3.13 -11.03 4.11
N THR A 141 -3.14 -9.82 4.68
CA THR A 141 -4.38 -9.10 4.98
C THR A 141 -5.10 -8.67 3.72
N PHE A 142 -4.37 -8.22 2.70
CA PHE A 142 -4.94 -7.83 1.42
C PHE A 142 -5.68 -9.00 0.74
N ASN A 143 -5.05 -10.18 0.68
CA ASN A 143 -5.65 -11.37 0.08
C ASN A 143 -6.89 -11.84 0.86
N LEU A 144 -6.83 -11.86 2.20
CA LEU A 144 -7.99 -12.16 3.05
C LEU A 144 -9.18 -11.24 2.74
N LEU A 145 -8.92 -9.94 2.63
CA LEU A 145 -9.94 -8.93 2.34
C LEU A 145 -10.50 -9.04 0.91
N LEU A 146 -9.67 -9.44 -0.06
CA LEU A 146 -10.08 -9.69 -1.43
C LEU A 146 -11.05 -10.89 -1.52
N GLU A 147 -10.73 -11.98 -0.83
CA GLU A 147 -11.57 -13.19 -0.78
C GLU A 147 -12.95 -12.91 -0.16
N ARG A 148 -12.99 -12.13 0.93
CA ARG A 148 -14.26 -11.69 1.55
C ARG A 148 -15.11 -10.86 0.59
N THR A 149 -14.48 -9.88 -0.08
CA THR A 149 -15.16 -9.02 -1.05
C THR A 149 -15.78 -9.84 -2.20
N ASN A 150 -15.08 -10.85 -2.69
CA ASN A 150 -15.59 -11.74 -3.75
C ASN A 150 -16.74 -12.61 -3.26
N THR A 151 -16.66 -13.09 -2.01
CA THR A 151 -17.72 -13.89 -1.38
C THR A 151 -19.01 -13.07 -1.22
N ASP A 152 -18.90 -11.82 -0.77
CA ASP A 152 -20.05 -10.92 -0.61
C ASP A 152 -20.71 -10.60 -1.95
N LYS A 153 -19.92 -10.29 -2.99
CA LYS A 153 -20.44 -10.08 -4.35
C LYS A 153 -21.21 -11.29 -4.86
N SER A 154 -20.67 -12.50 -4.70
CA SER A 154 -21.35 -13.72 -5.13
C SER A 154 -22.68 -13.94 -4.40
N THR A 155 -22.78 -13.51 -3.14
CA THR A 155 -23.99 -13.63 -2.33
C THR A 155 -25.04 -12.61 -2.74
N ILE A 156 -24.63 -11.38 -3.06
CA ILE A 156 -25.51 -10.33 -3.59
C ILE A 156 -26.05 -10.74 -4.97
N GLU A 157 -25.19 -11.24 -5.85
CA GLU A 157 -25.58 -11.72 -7.19
C GLU A 157 -26.61 -12.85 -7.10
N ARG A 158 -26.36 -13.85 -6.25
CA ARG A 158 -27.31 -14.96 -6.02
C ARG A 158 -28.64 -14.48 -5.42
N SER A 159 -28.59 -13.49 -4.52
CA SER A 159 -29.81 -12.94 -3.90
C SER A 159 -30.64 -12.16 -4.92
N ARG A 160 -29.98 -11.45 -5.84
CA ARG A 160 -30.62 -10.76 -6.96
C ARG A 160 -31.29 -11.74 -7.92
N GLU A 161 -30.61 -12.82 -8.30
CA GLU A 161 -31.18 -13.86 -9.18
C GLU A 161 -32.45 -14.45 -8.59
N LYS A 162 -32.42 -14.87 -7.32
CA LYS A 162 -33.60 -15.41 -6.62
C LYS A 162 -34.77 -14.42 -6.55
N PHE A 163 -34.48 -13.14 -6.37
CA PHE A 163 -35.53 -12.11 -6.37
C PHE A 163 -36.18 -11.98 -7.75
N LEU A 164 -35.37 -11.98 -8.82
CA LEU A 164 -35.86 -11.89 -10.19
C LEU A 164 -36.64 -13.13 -10.63
N GLU A 165 -36.28 -14.33 -10.16
CA GLU A 165 -37.04 -15.57 -10.39
C GLU A 165 -38.42 -15.59 -9.70
N GLY A 166 -38.60 -14.76 -8.67
CA GLY A 166 -39.85 -14.64 -7.92
C GLY A 166 -40.82 -13.57 -8.45
N LEU A 167 -40.45 -12.84 -9.50
CA LEU A 167 -41.32 -11.89 -10.23
C LEU A 167 -42.07 -12.60 -11.35
#